data_AF-A0A814M4E0-F1
#
_entry.id   AF-A0A814M4E0-F1
#
_cell.length_a   1.000
_cell.length_b   1.000
_cell.length_c   1.000
_cell.angle_alpha   90.00
_cell.angle_beta   90.00
_cell.angle_gamma   90.00
#
_symmetry.space_group_name_H-M   'P 1'
#
loop_
_entity.id
_entity.type
_entity.pdbx_description
1 polymer ?
#
loop_
_entity_poly.entity_id
_entity_poly.type
_entity_poly.pdbx_seq_one_letter_code
_entity_poly.pdbx_strand_id
1 'polypeptide(L)'
;MINLLLLLFLFCAVITGRHFNGGTIRWEPINPSINSSVVPISIIQTYSWTYPLISCATDVPISTSGRSSSNANLTCVTDCSTDGGYSTKPVNILTDCQTASSSLGMMTSQRSVNINLTANAHFYLAYVGSAWVSLNDPAASGLEWSIVCSIDLRMRPDGIINTPPVASVVSPQYAIVNQTTQITIPVSDVNTGDDVRCRWSTYTPGYRRRKRSTEDDYIYENYKPQIYKNPLENKELTHVRKKRWTFDPCYSCSSTCKFGCLCSCAGCAGTICNIKCYSWTGCPTGTTTLETPGTLKPTLSYPNRQPIDECGGICYPSSLPNGTSLSGCTISFTGLVPNTWYGVAVQVEDFISNSSNISMSSVPVQFLIYVLPQPTCGLAPIIFPADLCLDVQVGVVTNFEIYAETLCDPDISNIDSIVVTSVIAGMNVSDVITSPVNASISYFTFTWQPQMNQLGSQQLCIVVYTDEQISSQPYCVIFNVVSSVVTCTITTTSTTTTTSETTTTGITTSTSSTTTTTTTT
;
A
#
# COMPACT_ATOMS: atom_id res chain seq x y z
N MET A 1 11.23 14.98 -45.77
CA MET A 1 11.29 15.63 -44.43
C MET A 1 9.97 15.61 -43.68
N ILE A 2 8.82 15.92 -44.30
CA ILE A 2 7.51 15.95 -43.61
C ILE A 2 7.09 14.58 -43.04
N ASN A 3 7.40 13.48 -43.73
CA ASN A 3 7.11 12.12 -43.23
C ASN A 3 7.97 11.71 -42.00
N LEU A 4 9.14 12.32 -41.80
CA LEU A 4 10.00 12.04 -40.63
C LEU A 4 9.49 12.76 -39.37
N LEU A 5 8.89 13.95 -39.54
CA LEU A 5 8.29 14.73 -38.45
C LEU A 5 6.99 14.09 -37.93
N LEU A 6 6.18 13.52 -38.82
CA LEU A 6 4.95 12.79 -38.47
C LEU A 6 5.23 11.49 -37.70
N LEU A 7 6.35 10.81 -38.03
CA LEU A 7 6.83 9.66 -37.25
C LEU A 7 7.30 10.08 -35.84
N LEU A 8 7.94 11.25 -35.69
CA LEU A 8 8.36 11.76 -34.38
C LEU A 8 7.15 12.11 -33.47
N PHE A 9 6.06 12.64 -34.03
CA PHE A 9 4.83 12.94 -33.28
C PHE A 9 3.99 11.70 -32.94
N LEU A 10 4.08 10.62 -33.72
CA LEU A 10 3.48 9.32 -33.38
C LEU A 10 4.23 8.57 -32.27
N PHE A 11 5.49 8.94 -32.00
CA PHE A 11 6.30 8.42 -30.89
C PHE A 11 6.18 9.22 -29.59
N CYS A 12 5.23 10.16 -29.48
CA CYS A 12 4.71 10.56 -28.18
C CYS A 12 3.81 9.44 -27.64
N ALA A 13 4.40 8.27 -27.36
CA ALA A 13 3.83 7.36 -26.39
C ALA A 13 3.63 8.17 -25.12
N VAL A 14 2.37 8.37 -24.74
CA VAL A 14 2.06 8.79 -23.38
C VAL A 14 2.63 7.65 -22.53
N ILE A 15 3.81 7.86 -21.97
CA ILE A 15 4.38 6.99 -20.95
C ILE A 15 3.47 7.21 -19.74
N THR A 16 2.29 6.60 -19.72
CA THR A 16 1.54 6.41 -18.48
C THR A 16 2.43 5.47 -17.68
N GLY A 17 3.37 6.05 -16.94
CA GLY A 17 4.37 5.28 -16.21
C GLY A 17 3.62 4.26 -15.37
N ARG A 18 3.97 2.99 -15.48
CA ARG A 18 3.51 1.93 -14.58
C ARG A 18 4.50 1.96 -13.44
N HIS A 19 4.17 2.66 -12.35
CA HIS A 19 5.20 3.00 -11.36
C HIS A 19 4.72 3.00 -9.93
N PHE A 20 3.42 3.04 -9.67
CA PHE A 20 2.90 2.96 -8.32
C PHE A 20 2.67 1.50 -7.93
N ASN A 21 3.28 1.09 -6.82
CA ASN A 21 3.28 -0.28 -6.32
C ASN A 21 2.53 -0.42 -4.99
N GLY A 22 1.90 0.67 -4.51
CA GLY A 22 1.10 0.69 -3.29
C GLY A 22 1.60 1.69 -2.27
N GLY A 23 1.05 1.59 -1.07
CA GLY A 23 1.33 2.51 0.01
C GLY A 23 0.22 2.54 1.06
N THR A 24 0.39 3.47 2.00
CA THR A 24 -0.54 3.77 3.08
C THR A 24 -0.57 5.27 3.36
N ILE A 25 -1.70 5.73 3.90
CA ILE A 25 -1.86 7.07 4.46
C ILE A 25 -2.48 6.88 5.83
N ARG A 26 -1.86 7.47 6.85
CA ARG A 26 -2.41 7.50 8.21
C ARG A 26 -2.32 8.92 8.77
N TRP A 27 -2.98 9.13 9.90
CA TRP A 27 -2.91 10.38 10.64
C TRP A 27 -2.74 10.11 12.13
N GLU A 28 -2.38 11.10 12.92
CA GLU A 28 -2.39 10.99 14.38
C GLU A 28 -2.56 12.38 15.01
N PRO A 29 -3.32 12.54 16.10
CA PRO A 29 -3.34 13.80 16.83
C PRO A 29 -2.00 14.02 17.53
N ILE A 30 -1.42 15.23 17.44
CA ILE A 30 -0.16 15.54 18.13
C ILE A 30 -0.33 15.43 19.65
N ASN A 31 -1.52 15.75 20.14
CA ASN A 31 -1.91 15.54 21.54
C ASN A 31 -3.35 15.00 21.56
N PRO A 32 -3.56 13.70 21.82
CA PRO A 32 -4.90 13.10 21.88
C PRO A 32 -5.81 13.72 22.94
N SER A 33 -5.25 14.25 24.03
CA SER A 33 -6.03 14.84 25.14
C SER A 33 -6.34 16.32 24.96
N ILE A 34 -6.06 16.89 23.78
CA ILE A 34 -6.29 18.31 23.53
C ILE A 34 -7.79 18.63 23.52
N ASN A 35 -8.20 19.59 24.34
CA ASN A 35 -9.56 20.13 24.35
C ASN A 35 -9.54 21.58 23.84
N SER A 36 -9.32 21.72 22.53
CA SER A 36 -9.21 23.01 21.84
C SER A 36 -10.14 23.02 20.63
N SER A 37 -10.53 24.21 20.17
CA SER A 37 -11.30 24.38 18.92
C SER A 37 -10.49 24.01 17.68
N VAL A 38 -9.16 23.96 17.81
CA VAL A 38 -8.21 23.55 16.78
C VAL A 38 -7.38 22.39 17.29
N VAL A 39 -7.37 21.31 16.53
CA VAL A 39 -6.64 20.08 16.81
C VAL A 39 -5.48 19.96 15.82
N PRO A 40 -4.22 20.03 16.28
CA PRO A 40 -3.08 19.76 15.44
C PRO A 40 -2.94 18.24 15.22
N ILE A 41 -2.84 17.83 13.97
CA ILE A 41 -2.62 16.43 13.58
C ILE A 41 -1.39 16.32 12.67
N SER A 42 -0.79 15.14 12.65
CA SER A 42 0.22 14.75 11.69
C SER A 42 -0.40 13.82 10.64
N ILE A 43 -0.22 14.11 9.36
CA ILE A 43 -0.57 13.19 8.25
C ILE A 43 0.71 12.54 7.76
N ILE A 44 0.76 11.21 7.77
CA ILE A 44 1.89 10.41 7.36
C ILE A 44 1.53 9.66 6.08
N GLN A 45 2.31 9.87 5.03
CA GLN A 45 2.16 9.24 3.72
C GLN A 45 3.36 8.34 3.46
N THR A 46 3.13 7.08 3.09
CA THR A 46 4.20 6.14 2.71
C THR A 46 3.82 5.46 1.40
N TYR A 47 4.68 5.54 0.40
CA TYR A 47 4.42 5.07 -0.96
C TYR A 47 5.54 4.16 -1.46
N SER A 48 5.15 3.11 -2.17
CA SER A 48 6.06 2.20 -2.87
C SER A 48 6.02 2.46 -4.36
N TRP A 49 7.20 2.57 -4.97
CA TRP A 49 7.36 2.88 -6.39
C TRP A 49 8.27 1.89 -7.09
N THR A 50 8.13 1.81 -8.41
CA THR A 50 9.03 1.06 -9.28
C THR A 50 10.37 1.81 -9.43
N TYR A 51 11.45 1.18 -9.01
CA TYR A 51 12.82 1.69 -9.12
C TYR A 51 13.56 0.98 -10.29
N PRO A 52 14.41 1.67 -11.08
CA PRO A 52 14.78 3.10 -11.00
C PRO A 52 13.86 4.02 -11.81
N LEU A 53 12.68 3.55 -12.24
CA LEU A 53 11.73 4.37 -13.01
C LEU A 53 11.29 5.63 -12.25
N ILE A 54 11.12 5.51 -10.93
CA ILE A 54 11.08 6.62 -9.99
C ILE A 54 12.43 6.65 -9.28
N SER A 55 13.03 7.83 -9.25
CA SER A 55 14.33 8.04 -8.61
C SER A 55 14.16 8.22 -7.11
N CYS A 56 15.03 7.56 -6.34
CA CYS A 56 15.14 7.78 -4.91
C CYS A 56 15.81 9.13 -4.64
N ALA A 57 15.01 10.11 -4.22
CA ALA A 57 15.45 11.47 -3.88
C ALA A 57 14.46 12.10 -2.88
N THR A 58 14.66 13.37 -2.54
CA THR A 58 13.62 14.18 -1.85
C THR A 58 12.52 14.57 -2.84
N ASP A 59 11.33 14.91 -2.35
CA ASP A 59 10.18 15.33 -3.17
C ASP A 59 9.82 14.36 -4.32
N VAL A 60 9.71 13.08 -3.99
CA VAL A 60 9.21 12.04 -4.91
C VAL A 60 7.71 12.26 -5.16
N PRO A 61 7.21 12.19 -6.41
CA PRO A 61 7.91 11.74 -7.62
C PRO A 61 8.47 12.86 -8.52
N ILE A 62 8.38 14.14 -8.12
CA ILE A 62 8.75 15.26 -9.01
C ILE A 62 10.25 15.43 -9.22
N SER A 63 11.06 14.90 -8.31
CA SER A 63 12.51 14.83 -8.44
C SER A 63 12.98 13.86 -9.52
N THR A 64 12.11 12.98 -10.01
CA THR A 64 12.42 12.12 -11.16
C THR A 64 12.40 12.93 -12.47
N SER A 65 13.41 12.74 -13.32
CA SER A 65 13.49 13.42 -14.61
C SER A 65 12.23 13.22 -15.46
N GLY A 66 11.70 14.31 -16.02
CA GLY A 66 10.47 14.30 -16.83
C GLY A 66 9.17 14.27 -16.02
N ARG A 67 9.21 14.36 -14.69
CA ARG A 67 8.03 14.28 -13.80
C ARG A 67 7.79 15.52 -12.94
N SER A 68 8.41 16.65 -13.25
CA SER A 68 8.26 17.90 -12.47
C SER A 68 6.81 18.36 -12.27
N SER A 69 5.89 18.00 -13.17
CA SER A 69 4.45 18.30 -13.08
C SER A 69 3.60 17.21 -12.40
N SER A 70 4.22 16.20 -11.78
CA SER A 70 3.52 15.04 -11.18
C SER A 70 3.12 15.27 -9.72
N ASN A 71 3.27 16.49 -9.20
CA ASN A 71 2.77 16.83 -7.88
C ASN A 71 1.24 16.97 -7.91
N ALA A 72 0.59 16.51 -6.86
CA ALA A 72 -0.84 16.66 -6.63
C ALA A 72 -1.09 16.84 -5.13
N ASN A 73 -2.34 17.10 -4.78
CA ASN A 73 -2.77 17.15 -3.39
C ASN A 73 -3.56 15.89 -3.02
N LEU A 74 -3.41 15.48 -1.77
CA LEU A 74 -4.37 14.60 -1.14
C LEU A 74 -5.75 15.28 -1.19
N THR A 75 -6.75 14.52 -1.60
CA THR A 75 -8.08 15.05 -1.94
C THR A 75 -9.10 14.53 -0.95
N CYS A 76 -9.94 15.42 -0.42
CA CYS A 76 -11.10 14.98 0.33
C CYS A 76 -12.11 14.33 -0.64
N VAL A 77 -12.55 13.11 -0.36
CA VAL A 77 -13.42 12.33 -1.24
C VAL A 77 -14.82 12.12 -0.69
N THR A 78 -15.02 12.20 0.63
CA THR A 78 -16.33 12.03 1.27
C THR A 78 -16.38 12.83 2.57
N ASP A 79 -17.57 13.32 2.91
CA ASP A 79 -17.85 14.17 4.07
C ASP A 79 -16.98 15.44 4.12
N CYS A 80 -16.70 16.03 2.96
CA CYS A 80 -15.83 17.20 2.85
C CYS A 80 -16.40 18.49 3.46
N SER A 81 -17.70 18.52 3.79
CA SER A 81 -18.28 19.63 4.56
C SER A 81 -17.82 19.64 6.02
N THR A 82 -17.29 18.53 6.51
CA THR A 82 -16.81 18.34 7.88
C THR A 82 -15.29 18.16 7.93
N ASP A 83 -14.58 18.65 6.91
CA ASP A 83 -13.13 18.48 6.76
C ASP A 83 -12.28 19.39 7.68
N GLY A 84 -12.94 20.19 8.50
CA GLY A 84 -12.32 21.10 9.46
C GLY A 84 -11.38 22.13 8.84
N GLY A 85 -11.62 22.53 7.59
CA GLY A 85 -10.82 23.52 6.87
C GLY A 85 -9.71 22.92 6.01
N TYR A 86 -9.60 21.58 5.93
CA TYR A 86 -8.59 20.88 5.13
C TYR A 86 -8.54 21.38 3.68
N SER A 87 -9.70 21.52 3.03
CA SER A 87 -9.80 21.93 1.62
C SER A 87 -9.20 23.32 1.33
N THR A 88 -8.98 24.15 2.35
CA THR A 88 -8.34 25.47 2.18
C THR A 88 -6.81 25.40 2.12
N LYS A 89 -6.22 24.35 2.69
CA LYS A 89 -4.76 24.15 2.73
C LYS A 89 -4.45 22.65 2.64
N PRO A 90 -4.72 22.02 1.48
CA PRO A 90 -4.53 20.59 1.32
C PRO A 90 -3.04 20.22 1.35
N VAL A 91 -2.76 19.01 1.80
CA VAL A 91 -1.40 18.44 1.87
C VAL A 91 -1.05 17.86 0.50
N ASN A 92 0.16 18.14 0.03
CA ASN A 92 0.64 17.55 -1.23
C ASN A 92 1.08 16.09 -1.06
N ILE A 93 1.16 15.38 -2.18
CA ILE A 93 1.53 13.94 -2.22
C ILE A 93 3.04 13.69 -2.18
N LEU A 94 3.83 14.76 -2.05
CA LEU A 94 5.28 14.65 -2.10
C LEU A 94 5.79 13.95 -0.86
N THR A 95 6.73 13.03 -1.08
CA THR A 95 7.37 12.24 -0.04
C THR A 95 8.88 12.24 -0.23
N ASP A 96 9.64 11.82 0.78
CA ASP A 96 11.09 11.71 0.69
C ASP A 96 11.50 10.25 0.65
N CYS A 97 12.41 9.89 -0.26
CA CYS A 97 12.90 8.52 -0.34
C CYS A 97 13.44 8.07 1.03
N GLN A 98 13.03 6.87 1.44
CA GLN A 98 13.51 6.20 2.63
C GLN A 98 14.51 5.10 2.24
N THR A 99 14.10 4.23 1.32
CA THR A 99 14.90 3.09 0.87
C THR A 99 14.67 2.83 -0.61
N ALA A 100 15.68 2.26 -1.28
CA ALA A 100 15.58 1.76 -2.63
C ALA A 100 16.42 0.48 -2.77
N SER A 101 15.92 -0.47 -3.55
CA SER A 101 16.63 -1.70 -3.91
C SER A 101 16.58 -1.88 -5.43
N SER A 102 17.76 -1.95 -6.02
CA SER A 102 17.94 -2.26 -7.44
C SER A 102 17.56 -3.69 -7.76
N SER A 103 17.85 -4.65 -6.87
CA SER A 103 17.55 -6.07 -7.08
C SER A 103 16.07 -6.37 -7.01
N LEU A 104 15.34 -5.71 -6.10
CA LEU A 104 13.89 -5.83 -6.02
C LEU A 104 13.17 -4.96 -7.07
N GLY A 105 13.85 -3.97 -7.65
CA GLY A 105 13.22 -2.97 -8.54
C GLY A 105 12.21 -2.08 -7.81
N MET A 106 12.46 -1.82 -6.53
CA MET A 106 11.52 -1.15 -5.62
C MET A 106 12.16 0.02 -4.89
N MET A 107 11.36 1.03 -4.60
CA MET A 107 11.71 2.06 -3.62
C MET A 107 10.52 2.40 -2.74
N THR A 108 10.80 2.85 -1.52
CA THR A 108 9.81 3.36 -0.59
C THR A 108 10.13 4.81 -0.25
N SER A 109 9.11 5.66 -0.26
CA SER A 109 9.21 7.06 0.15
C SER A 109 8.17 7.37 1.22
N GLN A 110 8.49 8.28 2.13
CA GLN A 110 7.61 8.68 3.23
C GLN A 110 7.73 10.17 3.52
N ARG A 111 6.65 10.79 4.00
CA ARG A 111 6.69 12.12 4.62
C ARG A 111 5.58 12.29 5.63
N SER A 112 5.88 13.08 6.66
CA SER A 112 4.95 13.50 7.72
C SER A 112 4.70 15.00 7.60
N VAL A 113 3.44 15.44 7.61
CA VAL A 113 3.07 16.86 7.53
C VAL A 113 2.08 17.20 8.63
N ASN A 114 2.43 18.18 9.45
CA ASN A 114 1.55 18.69 10.50
C ASN A 114 0.57 19.72 9.92
N ILE A 115 -0.71 19.54 10.23
CA ILE A 115 -1.78 20.47 9.87
C ILE A 115 -2.69 20.72 11.08
N ASN A 116 -3.44 21.82 11.01
CA ASN A 116 -4.41 22.19 12.01
C ASN A 116 -5.81 22.05 11.42
N LEU A 117 -6.66 21.27 12.06
CA LEU A 117 -8.06 21.10 11.69
C LEU A 117 -8.96 21.57 12.83
N THR A 118 -10.19 21.99 12.52
CA THR A 118 -11.15 22.31 13.57
C THR A 118 -11.55 21.04 14.33
N ALA A 119 -11.83 21.17 15.62
CA ALA A 119 -12.36 20.06 16.43
C ALA A 119 -13.62 19.45 15.80
N ASN A 120 -13.85 18.16 16.03
CA ASN A 120 -14.95 17.36 15.46
C ASN A 120 -14.90 17.18 13.93
N ALA A 121 -13.81 17.54 13.25
CA ALA A 121 -13.65 17.23 11.84
C ALA A 121 -13.72 15.72 11.61
N HIS A 122 -14.47 15.27 10.62
CA HIS A 122 -14.60 13.87 10.24
C HIS A 122 -14.84 13.76 8.75
N PHE A 123 -13.94 13.10 8.02
CA PHE A 123 -13.96 13.05 6.56
C PHE A 123 -13.02 11.97 6.01
N TYR A 124 -13.13 11.73 4.71
CA TYR A 124 -12.27 10.76 4.01
C TYR A 124 -11.29 11.49 3.12
N LEU A 125 -10.01 11.14 3.25
CA LEU A 125 -8.90 11.69 2.49
C LEU A 125 -8.31 10.60 1.59
N ALA A 126 -7.99 10.94 0.35
CA ALA A 126 -7.46 9.97 -0.60
C ALA A 126 -6.27 10.48 -1.42
N TYR A 127 -5.37 9.56 -1.75
CA TYR A 127 -4.46 9.69 -2.89
C TYR A 127 -4.94 8.81 -4.04
N VAL A 128 -5.23 9.44 -5.18
CA VAL A 128 -5.76 8.78 -6.38
C VAL A 128 -4.85 8.96 -7.59
N GLY A 129 -4.82 7.96 -8.47
CA GLY A 129 -4.12 8.05 -9.74
C GLY A 129 -4.38 6.85 -10.65
N SER A 130 -3.69 6.79 -11.80
CA SER A 130 -4.03 5.87 -12.90
C SER A 130 -2.83 5.13 -13.51
N ALA A 131 -1.81 4.93 -12.69
CA ALA A 131 -0.48 4.50 -13.10
C ALA A 131 0.06 3.37 -12.20
N TRP A 132 -0.87 2.60 -11.63
CA TRP A 132 -0.56 1.37 -10.91
C TRP A 132 0.22 0.42 -11.83
N VAL A 133 1.11 -0.38 -11.26
CA VAL A 133 1.85 -1.39 -12.03
C VAL A 133 0.89 -2.36 -12.74
N SER A 134 1.34 -2.99 -13.83
CA SER A 134 0.48 -3.98 -14.48
C SER A 134 0.42 -5.26 -13.66
N LEU A 135 -0.78 -5.81 -13.55
CA LEU A 135 -1.02 -7.13 -12.97
C LEU A 135 -1.02 -8.16 -14.09
N ASN A 136 -0.62 -9.38 -13.77
CA ASN A 136 -0.46 -10.45 -14.75
C ASN A 136 -1.62 -11.44 -14.75
N ASP A 137 -2.30 -11.61 -13.62
CA ASP A 137 -3.44 -12.52 -13.51
C ASP A 137 -4.52 -11.95 -12.57
N PRO A 138 -5.68 -11.51 -13.10
CA PRO A 138 -5.93 -11.33 -14.52
C PRO A 138 -5.05 -10.23 -15.11
N ALA A 139 -4.59 -10.41 -16.35
CA ALA A 139 -3.76 -9.44 -17.04
C ALA A 139 -4.47 -8.08 -17.14
N ALA A 140 -3.92 -7.06 -16.47
CA ALA A 140 -4.51 -5.74 -16.40
C ALA A 140 -3.43 -4.66 -16.39
N SER A 141 -3.65 -3.57 -17.11
CA SER A 141 -2.71 -2.45 -17.17
C SER A 141 -3.44 -1.11 -17.18
N GLY A 142 -2.73 -0.06 -16.74
CA GLY A 142 -3.35 1.26 -16.57
C GLY A 142 -4.40 1.27 -15.46
N LEU A 143 -4.19 0.44 -14.42
CA LEU A 143 -5.10 0.37 -13.29
C LEU A 143 -5.03 1.68 -12.48
N GLU A 144 -6.20 2.04 -11.97
CA GLU A 144 -6.36 3.16 -11.05
C GLU A 144 -6.00 2.71 -9.63
N TRP A 145 -5.55 3.65 -8.81
CA TRP A 145 -5.35 3.43 -7.37
C TRP A 145 -6.11 4.48 -6.60
N SER A 146 -6.51 4.12 -5.40
CA SER A 146 -7.18 5.01 -4.47
C SER A 146 -6.87 4.55 -3.06
N ILE A 147 -5.97 5.26 -2.38
CA ILE A 147 -5.58 4.97 -0.99
C ILE A 147 -6.41 5.90 -0.12
N VAL A 148 -7.51 5.39 0.44
CA VAL A 148 -8.49 6.17 1.19
C VAL A 148 -8.31 5.95 2.69
N CYS A 149 -8.06 7.04 3.42
CA CYS A 149 -7.94 7.09 4.87
C CYS A 149 -9.13 7.84 5.47
N SER A 150 -9.64 7.37 6.61
CA SER A 150 -10.70 8.05 7.37
C SER A 150 -10.10 8.83 8.54
N ILE A 151 -10.37 10.14 8.58
CA ILE A 151 -9.98 11.04 9.66
C ILE A 151 -11.22 11.32 10.51
N ASP A 152 -11.11 11.17 11.83
CA ASP A 152 -12.17 11.48 12.79
C ASP A 152 -11.61 12.09 14.08
N LEU A 153 -11.81 13.40 14.24
CA LEU A 153 -11.35 14.19 15.38
C LEU A 153 -12.46 14.43 16.41
N ARG A 154 -13.56 13.68 16.35
CA ARG A 154 -14.59 13.72 17.38
C ARG A 154 -14.05 13.07 18.65
N MET A 155 -14.36 13.68 19.79
CA MET A 155 -13.92 13.17 21.09
C MET A 155 -14.57 11.82 21.37
N ARG A 156 -13.77 10.87 21.86
CA ARG A 156 -14.23 9.58 22.36
C ARG A 156 -14.97 9.74 23.70
N PRO A 157 -15.78 8.73 24.11
CA PRO A 157 -16.40 8.69 25.42
C PRO A 157 -15.43 8.74 26.61
N ASP A 158 -14.18 8.28 26.43
CA ASP A 158 -13.11 8.33 27.43
C ASP A 158 -12.40 9.70 27.51
N GLY A 159 -12.81 10.67 26.67
CA GLY A 159 -12.34 12.05 26.74
C GLY A 159 -11.03 12.33 25.97
N ILE A 160 -10.58 11.40 25.13
CA ILE A 160 -9.46 11.61 24.21
C ILE A 160 -9.92 11.58 22.74
N ILE A 161 -9.13 12.17 21.85
CA ILE A 161 -9.29 12.01 20.40
C ILE A 161 -8.71 10.65 20.00
N ASN A 162 -9.32 10.00 19.01
CA ASN A 162 -8.83 8.73 18.50
C ASN A 162 -7.41 8.85 17.94
N THR A 163 -6.56 7.88 18.23
CA THR A 163 -5.29 7.69 17.53
C THR A 163 -5.44 6.45 16.66
N PRO A 164 -5.49 6.57 15.34
CA PRO A 164 -5.76 5.42 14.47
C PRO A 164 -4.65 4.37 14.57
N PRO A 165 -4.95 3.12 14.19
CA PRO A 165 -4.00 2.02 14.28
C PRO A 165 -2.87 2.24 13.29
N VAL A 166 -1.72 1.69 13.62
CA VAL A 166 -0.57 1.64 12.73
C VAL A 166 -0.63 0.34 11.94
N ALA A 167 -0.61 0.45 10.61
CA ALA A 167 -0.47 -0.69 9.72
C ALA A 167 0.40 -0.34 8.52
N SER A 168 1.35 -1.21 8.18
CA SER A 168 2.21 -1.07 7.01
C SER A 168 2.73 -2.43 6.58
N VAL A 169 2.77 -2.67 5.27
CA VAL A 169 3.35 -3.88 4.68
C VAL A 169 4.34 -3.45 3.61
N VAL A 170 5.47 -4.13 3.54
CA VAL A 170 6.43 -3.91 2.46
C VAL A 170 5.86 -4.44 1.16
N SER A 171 5.87 -3.60 0.13
CA SER A 171 5.66 -4.06 -1.23
C SER A 171 7.01 -4.37 -1.88
N PRO A 172 7.13 -5.46 -2.64
CA PRO A 172 6.18 -6.56 -2.75
C PRO A 172 6.33 -7.59 -1.63
N GLN A 173 5.34 -8.46 -1.51
CA GLN A 173 5.40 -9.73 -0.80
C GLN A 173 5.62 -10.86 -1.81
N TYR A 174 6.27 -11.95 -1.41
CA TYR A 174 6.60 -13.05 -2.31
C TYR A 174 5.88 -14.33 -1.90
N ALA A 175 5.43 -15.08 -2.90
CA ALA A 175 4.80 -16.38 -2.72
C ALA A 175 5.39 -17.38 -3.71
N ILE A 176 5.63 -18.61 -3.29
CA ILE A 176 6.10 -19.67 -4.19
C ILE A 176 4.89 -20.26 -4.92
N VAL A 177 5.03 -20.49 -6.23
CA VAL A 177 3.97 -21.10 -7.04
C VAL A 177 3.46 -22.42 -6.43
N ASN A 178 2.13 -22.61 -6.45
CA ASN A 178 1.41 -23.76 -5.89
C ASN A 178 1.62 -23.99 -4.38
N GLN A 179 2.14 -23.01 -3.65
CA GLN A 179 2.25 -23.06 -2.19
C GLN A 179 1.37 -22.00 -1.56
N THR A 180 0.69 -22.36 -0.47
CA THR A 180 -0.08 -21.40 0.31
C THR A 180 0.85 -20.60 1.20
N THR A 181 0.91 -19.29 0.96
CA THR A 181 1.69 -18.34 1.75
C THR A 181 0.75 -17.55 2.66
N GLN A 182 1.12 -17.44 3.93
CA GLN A 182 0.45 -16.58 4.90
C GLN A 182 1.18 -15.24 4.95
N ILE A 183 0.47 -14.16 4.61
CA ILE A 183 1.00 -12.80 4.63
C ILE A 183 0.27 -12.05 5.75
N THR A 184 0.96 -11.83 6.86
CA THR A 184 0.40 -11.10 8.00
C THR A 184 0.66 -9.61 7.85
N ILE A 185 -0.39 -8.81 7.93
CA ILE A 185 -0.32 -7.35 8.00
C ILE A 185 -0.01 -6.99 9.45
N PRO A 186 1.17 -6.42 9.77
CA PRO A 186 1.46 -5.93 11.11
C PRO A 186 0.49 -4.81 11.46
N VAL A 187 -0.18 -4.96 12.60
CA VAL A 187 -1.10 -3.98 13.14
C VAL A 187 -0.76 -3.70 14.60
N SER A 188 -0.82 -2.44 15.02
CA SER A 188 -0.69 -2.06 16.42
C SER A 188 -1.57 -0.85 16.71
N ASP A 189 -2.18 -0.82 17.89
CA ASP A 189 -3.00 0.30 18.34
C ASP A 189 -2.56 0.75 19.72
N VAL A 190 -2.56 2.07 19.95
CA VAL A 190 -2.09 2.68 21.20
C VAL A 190 -3.23 2.93 22.18
N ASN A 191 -4.47 2.98 21.71
CA ASN A 191 -5.64 3.22 22.52
C ASN A 191 -6.04 1.92 23.25
N THR A 192 -6.13 2.00 24.58
CA THR A 192 -6.37 0.82 25.40
C THR A 192 -7.82 0.36 25.29
N GLY A 193 -8.01 -0.92 24.93
CA GLY A 193 -9.34 -1.55 24.87
C GLY A 193 -9.97 -1.52 23.48
N ASP A 194 -9.32 -0.87 22.52
CA ASP A 194 -9.75 -0.84 21.13
C ASP A 194 -9.52 -2.21 20.46
N ASP A 195 -10.33 -2.49 19.45
CA ASP A 195 -10.33 -3.71 18.66
C ASP A 195 -10.00 -3.37 17.21
N VAL A 196 -8.86 -3.88 16.73
CA VAL A 196 -8.38 -3.64 15.37
C VAL A 196 -8.79 -4.78 14.45
N ARG A 197 -9.40 -4.45 13.32
CA ARG A 197 -9.89 -5.43 12.35
C ARG A 197 -9.43 -5.08 10.94
N CYS A 198 -9.09 -6.11 10.17
CA CYS A 198 -8.80 -5.95 8.75
C CYS A 198 -9.97 -6.43 7.90
N ARG A 199 -10.26 -5.68 6.84
CA ARG A 199 -11.17 -6.08 5.77
C ARG A 199 -10.60 -5.73 4.41
N TRP A 200 -11.07 -6.40 3.37
CA TRP A 200 -10.76 -5.97 2.01
C TRP A 200 -11.23 -4.54 1.77
N SER A 201 -10.42 -3.75 1.07
CA SER A 201 -10.87 -2.47 0.52
C SER A 201 -12.00 -2.72 -0.47
N THR A 202 -12.99 -1.85 -0.45
CA THR A 202 -14.20 -1.99 -1.26
C THR A 202 -14.46 -0.75 -2.10
N TYR A 203 -15.22 -0.96 -3.17
CA TYR A 203 -15.95 0.11 -3.82
C TYR A 203 -17.37 0.13 -3.25
N THR A 204 -17.73 1.21 -2.54
CA THR A 204 -19.07 1.41 -1.99
C THR A 204 -19.87 2.36 -2.90
N PRO A 205 -20.89 1.87 -3.62
CA PRO A 205 -21.68 2.71 -4.51
C PRO A 205 -22.62 3.67 -3.74
N GLY A 206 -22.37 4.97 -3.85
CA GLY A 206 -23.41 6.02 -3.74
C GLY A 206 -24.02 6.27 -5.12
N TYR A 207 -25.35 6.26 -5.23
CA TYR A 207 -26.09 6.04 -6.49
C TYR A 207 -25.71 6.98 -7.67
N ARG A 208 -25.30 6.36 -8.80
CA ARG A 208 -25.05 6.84 -10.18
C ARG A 208 -24.02 7.97 -10.40
N ARG A 209 -23.01 7.63 -11.21
CA ARG A 209 -22.24 8.57 -12.06
C ARG A 209 -23.15 9.65 -12.65
N ARG A 210 -22.81 10.93 -12.50
CA ARG A 210 -23.26 11.94 -13.47
C ARG A 210 -22.68 11.55 -14.83
N LYS A 211 -23.54 11.02 -15.70
CA LYS A 211 -23.36 11.10 -17.14
C LYS A 211 -23.29 12.60 -17.47
N ARG A 212 -22.23 13.04 -18.15
CA ARG A 212 -22.08 14.42 -18.66
C ARG A 212 -23.39 14.84 -19.36
N SER A 213 -23.91 16.03 -19.08
CA SER A 213 -25.17 16.49 -19.66
C SER A 213 -25.01 16.73 -21.16
N THR A 214 -26.08 16.53 -21.92
CA THR A 214 -26.17 16.70 -23.38
C THR A 214 -25.87 18.12 -23.87
N GLU A 215 -25.87 19.11 -22.97
CA GLU A 215 -25.50 20.49 -23.26
C GLU A 215 -23.98 20.68 -23.40
N ASP A 216 -23.18 19.91 -22.67
CA ASP A 216 -21.71 19.94 -22.77
C ASP A 216 -21.19 19.29 -24.08
N ASP A 217 -21.94 18.31 -24.62
CA ASP A 217 -21.60 17.68 -25.91
C ASP A 217 -21.89 18.60 -27.11
N TYR A 218 -22.89 19.50 -27.01
CA TYR A 218 -23.21 20.47 -28.07
C TYR A 218 -22.19 21.62 -28.13
N ILE A 219 -21.68 22.07 -26.98
CA ILE A 219 -20.63 23.10 -26.90
C ILE A 219 -19.31 22.55 -27.44
N TYR A 220 -18.98 21.29 -27.17
CA TYR A 220 -17.73 20.68 -27.61
C TYR A 220 -17.67 20.40 -29.13
N GLU A 221 -18.77 19.99 -29.75
CA GLU A 221 -18.79 19.72 -31.21
C GLU A 221 -18.81 21.02 -32.06
N ASN A 222 -19.40 22.11 -31.56
CA ASN A 222 -19.44 23.39 -32.30
C ASN A 222 -18.14 24.22 -32.20
N TYR A 223 -17.34 24.07 -31.14
CA TYR A 223 -16.09 24.84 -30.97
C TYR A 223 -14.84 24.17 -31.56
N LYS A 224 -14.97 22.93 -32.07
CA LYS A 224 -13.89 22.18 -32.72
C LYS A 224 -13.25 22.85 -33.94
N PRO A 225 -13.90 23.71 -34.75
CA PRO A 225 -13.26 24.31 -35.92
C PRO A 225 -12.44 25.59 -35.64
N GLN A 226 -12.52 26.21 -34.44
CA GLN A 226 -11.91 27.53 -34.20
C GLN A 226 -10.66 27.53 -33.31
N ILE A 227 -10.29 26.39 -32.71
CA ILE A 227 -9.09 26.26 -31.86
C ILE A 227 -7.90 25.73 -32.70
N TYR A 228 -7.74 26.26 -33.91
CA TYR A 228 -6.51 26.15 -34.71
C TYR A 228 -6.15 27.54 -35.24
N LYS A 229 -5.80 28.45 -34.33
CA LYS A 229 -5.00 29.64 -34.59
C LYS A 229 -4.63 30.32 -33.27
N ASN A 230 -3.36 30.14 -32.89
CA ASN A 230 -2.52 30.92 -31.97
C ASN A 230 -1.88 30.06 -30.88
N PRO A 231 -0.61 29.66 -31.07
CA PRO A 231 0.21 29.06 -30.03
C PRO A 231 0.94 30.18 -29.29
N LEU A 232 0.60 30.42 -28.02
CA LEU A 232 1.48 30.97 -26.98
C LEU A 232 0.67 31.14 -25.68
N GLU A 233 1.31 30.77 -24.56
CA GLU A 233 0.88 30.85 -23.17
C GLU A 233 -0.13 29.82 -22.61
N ASN A 234 0.30 29.23 -21.49
CA ASN A 234 -0.43 28.42 -20.49
C ASN A 234 -0.93 27.02 -20.88
N LYS A 235 -0.06 26.03 -20.65
CA LYS A 235 -0.41 24.60 -20.59
C LYS A 235 -0.62 24.18 -19.13
N GLU A 236 -1.82 24.38 -18.61
CA GLU A 236 -2.35 23.52 -17.55
C GLU A 236 -2.77 22.19 -18.18
N LEU A 237 -2.00 21.13 -17.92
CA LEU A 237 -2.30 19.77 -18.36
C LEU A 237 -3.31 19.13 -17.40
N THR A 238 -4.59 19.44 -17.61
CA THR A 238 -5.68 18.57 -17.18
C THR A 238 -5.64 17.28 -18.01
N HIS A 239 -5.23 16.18 -17.40
CA HIS A 239 -5.21 14.86 -18.04
C HIS A 239 -6.63 14.36 -18.29
N VAL A 240 -7.14 14.62 -19.50
CA VAL A 240 -8.40 14.08 -20.02
C VAL A 240 -8.24 12.58 -20.32
N ARG A 241 -9.09 11.76 -19.67
CA ARG A 241 -9.28 10.32 -19.87
C ARG A 241 -9.39 9.97 -21.36
N LYS A 242 -8.52 9.08 -21.87
CA LYS A 242 -8.78 8.39 -23.15
C LYS A 242 -9.91 7.37 -22.94
N LYS A 243 -10.98 7.48 -23.75
CA LYS A 243 -12.10 6.52 -23.76
C LYS A 243 -11.59 5.10 -24.00
N ARG A 244 -12.05 4.18 -23.15
CA ARG A 244 -12.09 2.73 -23.41
C ARG A 244 -12.77 2.52 -24.77
N TRP A 245 -12.13 1.80 -25.69
CA TRP A 245 -12.83 1.27 -26.86
C TRP A 245 -13.82 0.22 -26.36
N THR A 246 -15.08 0.60 -26.20
CA THR A 246 -16.18 -0.36 -26.07
C THR A 246 -16.47 -0.88 -27.46
N PHE A 247 -16.05 -2.12 -27.74
CA PHE A 247 -16.53 -2.86 -28.88
C PHE A 247 -18.04 -3.07 -28.68
N ASP A 248 -18.87 -2.43 -29.50
CA ASP A 248 -20.32 -2.59 -29.46
C ASP A 248 -20.64 -4.03 -29.91
N PRO A 249 -21.20 -4.89 -29.04
CA PRO A 249 -21.50 -6.28 -29.37
C PRO A 249 -22.57 -6.42 -30.46
N CYS A 250 -23.24 -5.33 -30.85
CA CYS A 250 -24.20 -5.30 -31.95
C CYS A 250 -23.62 -4.79 -33.28
N TYR A 251 -22.36 -4.35 -33.31
CA TYR A 251 -21.71 -3.96 -34.56
C TYR A 251 -21.31 -5.24 -35.31
N SER A 252 -22.13 -5.64 -36.28
CA SER A 252 -22.03 -6.83 -37.16
C SER A 252 -22.76 -8.08 -36.67
N CYS A 253 -24.09 -8.11 -36.75
CA CYS A 253 -24.81 -9.39 -36.75
C CYS A 253 -24.63 -10.10 -38.11
N SER A 254 -24.29 -11.40 -38.08
CA SER A 254 -24.50 -12.32 -39.22
C SER A 254 -25.92 -12.91 -39.15
N SER A 255 -26.20 -14.04 -39.83
CA SER A 255 -27.52 -14.68 -39.88
C SER A 255 -28.11 -15.11 -38.52
N THR A 256 -27.36 -14.99 -37.42
CA THR A 256 -27.79 -15.29 -36.03
C THR A 256 -27.20 -14.30 -35.03
N CYS A 257 -27.96 -13.89 -34.01
CA CYS A 257 -27.50 -13.02 -32.91
C CYS A 257 -26.61 -13.77 -31.90
N LYS A 258 -25.62 -13.09 -31.29
CA LYS A 258 -24.82 -13.66 -30.19
C LYS A 258 -25.66 -13.83 -28.91
N PHE A 259 -25.32 -14.86 -28.13
CA PHE A 259 -25.98 -15.20 -26.86
C PHE A 259 -26.03 -13.98 -25.91
N GLY A 260 -27.23 -13.56 -25.50
CA GLY A 260 -27.45 -12.41 -24.62
C GLY A 260 -27.86 -11.08 -25.31
N CYS A 261 -27.96 -11.03 -26.64
CA CYS A 261 -28.50 -9.85 -27.33
C CYS A 261 -30.04 -9.84 -27.35
N LEU A 262 -30.66 -8.78 -26.80
CA LEU A 262 -32.08 -8.47 -26.98
C LEU A 262 -32.22 -7.49 -28.15
N CYS A 263 -32.40 -8.00 -29.38
CA CYS A 263 -32.58 -7.15 -30.55
C CYS A 263 -34.06 -6.85 -30.78
N SER A 264 -34.51 -5.66 -30.37
CA SER A 264 -35.84 -5.12 -30.71
C SER A 264 -35.79 -4.15 -31.90
N CYS A 265 -35.02 -4.46 -32.96
CA CYS A 265 -35.12 -3.76 -34.25
C CYS A 265 -36.22 -4.40 -35.12
N ALA A 266 -36.94 -3.60 -35.91
CA ALA A 266 -38.08 -4.02 -36.74
C ALA A 266 -37.76 -5.09 -37.80
N GLY A 267 -36.47 -5.42 -38.00
CA GLY A 267 -36.00 -6.46 -38.92
C GLY A 267 -35.67 -7.82 -38.27
N CYS A 268 -35.86 -7.99 -36.97
CA CYS A 268 -35.58 -9.23 -36.24
C CYS A 268 -36.88 -9.89 -35.75
N ALA A 269 -37.18 -11.10 -36.23
CA ALA A 269 -38.24 -11.95 -35.69
C ALA A 269 -37.63 -12.92 -34.66
N GLY A 270 -37.39 -12.42 -33.44
CA GLY A 270 -36.70 -13.20 -32.40
C GLY A 270 -35.20 -13.33 -32.66
N THR A 271 -34.69 -14.56 -32.84
CA THR A 271 -33.26 -14.88 -32.95
C THR A 271 -32.71 -14.91 -34.37
N ILE A 272 -33.56 -14.71 -35.38
CA ILE A 272 -33.20 -14.78 -36.81
C ILE A 272 -33.23 -13.38 -37.43
N CYS A 273 -32.12 -12.99 -38.07
CA CYS A 273 -31.90 -11.65 -38.61
C CYS A 273 -32.04 -11.68 -40.13
N ASN A 274 -33.05 -11.01 -40.70
CA ASN A 274 -33.31 -11.05 -42.15
C ASN A 274 -32.65 -9.91 -42.95
N ILE A 275 -32.16 -8.84 -42.30
CA ILE A 275 -31.43 -7.73 -42.95
C ILE A 275 -30.44 -7.11 -41.93
N LYS A 276 -29.29 -6.57 -42.38
CA LYS A 276 -28.33 -5.85 -41.52
C LYS A 276 -29.01 -4.65 -40.81
N CYS A 277 -29.10 -4.65 -39.47
CA CYS A 277 -29.64 -3.50 -38.72
C CYS A 277 -28.66 -2.31 -38.79
N TYR A 278 -28.98 -1.33 -39.65
CA TYR A 278 -28.33 -0.02 -39.70
C TYR A 278 -29.32 1.04 -39.20
N SER A 279 -29.52 1.17 -37.89
CA SER A 279 -30.27 2.31 -37.35
C SER A 279 -29.54 2.94 -36.17
N TRP A 280 -29.25 4.24 -36.30
CA TRP A 280 -28.63 5.12 -35.29
C TRP A 280 -29.62 5.63 -34.23
N THR A 281 -30.76 4.98 -34.08
CA THR A 281 -31.80 5.33 -33.10
C THR A 281 -31.84 4.27 -32.01
N GLY A 282 -31.52 4.67 -30.78
CA GLY A 282 -31.48 3.77 -29.61
C GLY A 282 -32.84 3.11 -29.32
N CYS A 283 -32.79 1.92 -28.71
CA CYS A 283 -33.98 1.14 -28.36
C CYS A 283 -34.86 1.86 -27.31
N PRO A 284 -36.20 1.83 -27.43
CA PRO A 284 -37.09 2.38 -26.42
C PRO A 284 -37.21 1.45 -25.20
N THR A 285 -37.09 2.03 -24.00
CA THR A 285 -37.39 1.39 -22.71
C THR A 285 -38.88 1.18 -22.55
N GLY A 286 -39.29 -0.07 -22.29
CA GLY A 286 -40.67 -0.42 -21.92
C GLY A 286 -41.07 0.18 -20.58
N THR A 287 -42.31 0.69 -20.54
CA THR A 287 -43.02 1.23 -19.38
C THR A 287 -43.56 0.11 -18.49
N THR A 288 -43.39 0.22 -17.18
CA THR A 288 -44.24 -0.49 -16.20
C THR A 288 -44.72 0.45 -15.08
N THR A 289 -46.05 0.47 -14.97
CA THR A 289 -46.94 0.71 -13.83
C THR A 289 -47.20 2.14 -13.33
N LEU A 290 -48.50 2.47 -13.41
CA LEU A 290 -49.22 3.66 -12.97
C LEU A 290 -49.01 4.04 -11.50
N GLU A 291 -48.97 5.35 -11.26
CA GLU A 291 -49.05 6.00 -9.96
C GLU A 291 -50.44 5.82 -9.33
N THR A 292 -50.47 5.54 -8.02
CA THR A 292 -51.68 5.70 -7.20
C THR A 292 -51.55 7.02 -6.42
N PRO A 293 -52.42 8.01 -6.63
CA PRO A 293 -52.38 9.27 -5.90
C PRO A 293 -52.89 9.09 -4.47
N GLY A 294 -52.06 9.40 -3.47
CA GLY A 294 -52.49 9.46 -2.07
C GLY A 294 -51.51 8.90 -1.05
N THR A 295 -50.28 9.42 -0.97
CA THR A 295 -49.55 9.38 0.31
C THR A 295 -48.73 10.65 0.49
N LEU A 296 -48.89 11.27 1.65
CA LEU A 296 -48.35 12.58 2.00
C LEU A 296 -46.82 12.58 2.03
N LYS A 297 -46.26 13.68 1.55
CA LYS A 297 -44.84 14.07 1.53
C LYS A 297 -44.23 14.07 2.95
N PRO A 298 -43.06 13.45 3.17
CA PRO A 298 -42.16 13.87 4.24
C PRO A 298 -40.82 14.34 3.67
N THR A 299 -40.55 15.63 3.92
CA THR A 299 -39.25 16.24 4.23
C THR A 299 -37.99 15.82 3.45
N LEU A 300 -37.51 16.81 2.67
CA LEU A 300 -36.10 17.08 2.39
C LEU A 300 -35.22 16.88 3.64
N SER A 301 -34.34 15.87 3.64
CA SER A 301 -33.01 15.91 4.27
C SER A 301 -32.29 14.56 4.12
N TYR A 302 -31.63 14.32 2.99
CA TYR A 302 -30.54 13.35 2.94
C TYR A 302 -29.37 13.98 2.16
N PRO A 303 -28.16 14.07 2.76
CA PRO A 303 -27.00 14.61 2.06
C PRO A 303 -26.61 13.65 0.93
N ASN A 304 -26.17 14.22 -0.19
CA ASN A 304 -25.59 13.51 -1.34
C ASN A 304 -24.44 12.59 -0.86
N ARG A 305 -24.71 11.28 -0.70
CA ARG A 305 -23.67 10.30 -0.39
C ARG A 305 -22.73 10.16 -1.60
N GLN A 306 -21.49 10.61 -1.44
CA GLN A 306 -20.43 10.44 -2.44
C GLN A 306 -19.99 8.95 -2.45
N PRO A 307 -19.65 8.36 -3.61
CA PRO A 307 -19.12 7.01 -3.68
C PRO A 307 -17.71 6.97 -3.07
N ILE A 308 -17.43 5.96 -2.23
CA ILE A 308 -16.09 5.71 -1.69
C ILE A 308 -15.45 4.59 -2.50
N ASP A 309 -14.28 4.86 -3.08
CA ASP A 309 -13.48 3.88 -3.81
C ASP A 309 -12.15 3.68 -3.07
N GLU A 310 -12.01 2.59 -2.32
CA GLU A 310 -10.86 2.33 -1.43
C GLU A 310 -9.73 1.51 -2.09
N CYS A 311 -9.93 1.09 -3.34
CA CYS A 311 -9.06 0.14 -4.04
C CYS A 311 -8.82 0.49 -5.50
N GLY A 312 -9.59 1.40 -6.09
CA GLY A 312 -9.49 1.77 -7.50
C GLY A 312 -9.63 0.54 -8.40
N GLY A 313 -8.56 0.23 -9.14
CA GLY A 313 -8.51 -0.90 -10.06
C GLY A 313 -8.12 -2.25 -9.45
N ILE A 314 -7.80 -2.32 -8.16
CA ILE A 314 -7.23 -3.51 -7.51
C ILE A 314 -8.11 -4.07 -6.38
N CYS A 315 -9.43 -3.97 -6.53
CA CYS A 315 -10.37 -4.49 -5.54
C CYS A 315 -10.43 -6.03 -5.56
N TYR A 316 -10.44 -6.64 -4.38
CA TYR A 316 -10.81 -8.06 -4.21
C TYR A 316 -12.28 -8.27 -4.62
N PRO A 317 -12.65 -9.41 -5.23
CA PRO A 317 -11.82 -10.58 -5.56
C PRO A 317 -11.11 -10.49 -6.91
N SER A 318 -11.29 -9.40 -7.66
CA SER A 318 -10.85 -9.35 -9.06
C SER A 318 -9.34 -9.24 -9.26
N SER A 319 -8.59 -8.81 -8.24
CA SER A 319 -7.15 -8.60 -8.29
C SER A 319 -6.33 -9.77 -7.73
N LEU A 320 -6.98 -10.84 -7.26
CA LEU A 320 -6.37 -11.95 -6.52
C LEU A 320 -6.94 -13.31 -6.99
N PRO A 321 -6.20 -14.43 -6.83
CA PRO A 321 -6.68 -15.77 -7.18
C PRO A 321 -7.90 -16.18 -6.35
N ASN A 322 -8.76 -17.00 -6.95
CA ASN A 322 -9.88 -17.60 -6.23
C ASN A 322 -9.38 -18.45 -5.05
N GLY A 323 -10.09 -18.40 -3.92
CA GLY A 323 -9.69 -19.06 -2.69
C GLY A 323 -8.77 -18.22 -1.78
N THR A 324 -8.30 -17.05 -2.23
CA THR A 324 -7.60 -16.10 -1.35
C THR A 324 -8.57 -15.59 -0.27
N SER A 325 -8.13 -15.63 0.99
CA SER A 325 -8.93 -15.22 2.15
C SER A 325 -8.16 -14.29 3.09
N LEU A 326 -8.88 -13.47 3.85
CA LEU A 326 -8.35 -12.58 4.89
C LEU A 326 -9.00 -12.94 6.23
N SER A 327 -8.19 -13.24 7.24
CA SER A 327 -8.64 -13.54 8.61
C SER A 327 -7.63 -13.03 9.62
N GLY A 328 -8.08 -12.24 10.60
CA GLY A 328 -7.20 -11.72 11.65
C GLY A 328 -6.00 -10.92 11.12
N CYS A 329 -6.22 -10.11 10.08
CA CYS A 329 -5.16 -9.37 9.37
C CYS A 329 -4.10 -10.25 8.67
N THR A 330 -4.32 -11.55 8.55
CA THR A 330 -3.50 -12.47 7.77
C THR A 330 -4.20 -12.89 6.49
N ILE A 331 -3.51 -12.72 5.37
CA ILE A 331 -3.96 -13.14 4.05
C ILE A 331 -3.41 -14.53 3.77
N SER A 332 -4.30 -15.47 3.48
CA SER A 332 -3.95 -16.80 2.97
C SER A 332 -4.03 -16.76 1.45
N PHE A 333 -2.87 -16.79 0.78
CA PHE A 333 -2.73 -16.62 -0.66
C PHE A 333 -2.10 -17.86 -1.28
N THR A 334 -2.54 -18.27 -2.48
CA THR A 334 -1.89 -19.34 -3.26
C THR A 334 -1.76 -18.89 -4.71
N GLY A 335 -0.52 -18.68 -5.15
CA GLY A 335 -0.22 -18.27 -6.52
C GLY A 335 -0.15 -19.48 -7.44
N LEU A 336 -1.01 -19.55 -8.47
CA LEU A 336 -1.04 -20.69 -9.39
C LEU A 336 -0.20 -20.48 -10.66
N VAL A 337 0.17 -19.23 -10.94
CA VAL A 337 0.92 -18.85 -12.14
C VAL A 337 2.24 -18.22 -11.71
N PRO A 338 3.40 -18.80 -12.07
CA PRO A 338 4.70 -18.22 -11.71
C PRO A 338 4.95 -16.93 -12.49
N ASN A 339 5.86 -16.10 -11.99
CA ASN A 339 6.24 -14.79 -12.55
C ASN A 339 5.06 -13.83 -12.73
N THR A 340 4.14 -13.82 -11.76
CA THR A 340 2.87 -13.10 -11.86
C THR A 340 2.72 -12.12 -10.71
N TRP A 341 2.34 -10.88 -11.06
CA TRP A 341 2.01 -9.81 -10.11
C TRP A 341 0.52 -9.76 -9.79
N TYR A 342 0.20 -9.66 -8.50
CA TYR A 342 -1.14 -9.43 -7.95
C TYR A 342 -1.17 -8.16 -7.09
N GLY A 343 -2.33 -7.51 -7.02
CA GLY A 343 -2.55 -6.29 -6.23
C GLY A 343 -3.45 -6.55 -5.03
N VAL A 344 -3.00 -6.12 -3.86
CA VAL A 344 -3.74 -6.23 -2.60
C VAL A 344 -4.16 -4.84 -2.13
N ALA A 345 -5.42 -4.71 -1.70
CA ALA A 345 -5.93 -3.52 -1.03
C ALA A 345 -6.78 -3.92 0.18
N VAL A 346 -6.37 -3.47 1.36
CA VAL A 346 -6.97 -3.76 2.66
C VAL A 346 -7.20 -2.46 3.43
N GLN A 347 -8.26 -2.42 4.23
CA GLN A 347 -8.50 -1.41 5.25
C GLN A 347 -8.25 -2.02 6.63
N VAL A 348 -7.44 -1.34 7.43
CA VAL A 348 -7.24 -1.64 8.85
C VAL A 348 -8.08 -0.66 9.64
N GLU A 349 -9.16 -1.16 10.22
CA GLU A 349 -10.16 -0.38 10.92
C GLU A 349 -9.99 -0.55 12.42
N ASP A 350 -10.22 0.54 13.13
CA ASP A 350 -10.18 0.59 14.57
C ASP A 350 -11.58 0.86 15.13
N PHE A 351 -11.91 0.11 16.18
CA PHE A 351 -13.18 0.11 16.87
C PHE A 351 -12.93 0.28 18.36
N ILE A 352 -13.69 1.16 19.02
CA ILE A 352 -13.60 1.39 20.47
C ILE A 352 -13.75 0.13 21.34
N SER A 353 -14.34 -0.93 20.81
CA SER A 353 -14.43 -2.24 21.47
C SER A 353 -14.79 -3.33 20.47
N ASN A 354 -14.62 -4.58 20.90
CA ASN A 354 -15.03 -5.77 20.14
C ASN A 354 -16.53 -5.84 19.81
N SER A 355 -17.37 -5.04 20.46
CA SER A 355 -18.82 -5.00 20.24
C SER A 355 -19.26 -3.89 19.28
N SER A 356 -18.36 -2.96 18.93
CA SER A 356 -18.69 -1.86 18.03
C SER A 356 -18.78 -2.34 16.58
N ASN A 357 -19.74 -1.74 15.86
CA ASN A 357 -19.96 -1.95 14.42
C ASN A 357 -19.64 -0.70 13.59
N ILE A 358 -19.15 0.37 14.24
CA ILE A 358 -18.76 1.61 13.59
C ILE A 358 -17.28 1.81 13.87
N SER A 359 -16.48 1.84 12.81
CA SER A 359 -15.05 2.15 12.90
C SER A 359 -14.86 3.62 13.26
N MET A 360 -13.91 3.90 14.15
CA MET A 360 -13.48 5.24 14.52
C MET A 360 -12.50 5.82 13.49
N SER A 361 -11.70 4.94 12.89
CA SER A 361 -10.74 5.32 11.87
C SER A 361 -10.43 4.13 10.97
N SER A 362 -9.81 4.43 9.83
CA SER A 362 -9.39 3.40 8.87
C SER A 362 -8.09 3.81 8.19
N VAL A 363 -7.14 2.88 8.18
CA VAL A 363 -5.83 3.03 7.54
C VAL A 363 -5.76 2.08 6.32
N PRO A 364 -5.64 2.62 5.10
CA PRO A 364 -5.50 1.84 3.89
C PRO A 364 -4.10 1.23 3.80
N VAL A 365 -4.01 -0.03 3.38
CA VAL A 365 -2.76 -0.72 3.06
C VAL A 365 -2.91 -1.32 1.67
N GLN A 366 -2.09 -0.85 0.73
CA GLN A 366 -2.01 -1.43 -0.61
C GLN A 366 -0.58 -1.86 -0.94
N PHE A 367 -0.42 -3.04 -1.52
CA PHE A 367 0.89 -3.60 -1.88
C PHE A 367 0.75 -4.67 -2.97
N LEU A 368 1.89 -5.16 -3.47
CA LEU A 368 1.94 -6.21 -4.48
C LEU A 368 2.30 -7.57 -3.89
N ILE A 369 1.81 -8.64 -4.51
CA ILE A 369 2.32 -10.00 -4.32
C ILE A 369 2.96 -10.46 -5.64
N TYR A 370 4.21 -10.94 -5.58
CA TYR A 370 4.86 -11.62 -6.70
C TYR A 370 4.88 -13.12 -6.48
N VAL A 371 4.44 -13.88 -7.50
CA VAL A 371 4.53 -15.33 -7.49
C VAL A 371 5.85 -15.77 -8.10
N LEU A 372 6.73 -16.33 -7.28
CA LEU A 372 7.99 -16.89 -7.71
C LEU A 372 7.78 -18.24 -8.41
N PRO A 373 8.62 -18.57 -9.41
CA PRO A 373 8.75 -19.95 -9.85
C PRO A 373 9.21 -20.84 -8.68
N GLN A 374 9.11 -22.15 -8.84
CA GLN A 374 9.63 -23.08 -7.83
C GLN A 374 11.15 -22.84 -7.68
N PRO A 375 11.63 -22.39 -6.50
CA PRO A 375 13.04 -22.10 -6.28
C PRO A 375 13.86 -23.39 -6.17
N THR A 376 15.17 -23.27 -6.36
CA THR A 376 16.10 -24.39 -6.17
C THR A 376 16.21 -24.73 -4.68
N CYS A 377 16.21 -23.71 -3.83
CA CYS A 377 16.11 -23.86 -2.39
C CYS A 377 14.92 -23.06 -1.86
N GLY A 378 13.93 -23.73 -1.24
CA GLY A 378 12.75 -23.05 -0.69
C GLY A 378 12.88 -22.58 0.76
N LEU A 379 14.08 -22.59 1.34
CA LEU A 379 14.28 -22.31 2.77
C LEU A 379 14.41 -20.80 3.00
N ALA A 380 13.55 -20.27 3.88
CA ALA A 380 13.60 -18.86 4.25
C ALA A 380 14.85 -18.55 5.08
N PRO A 381 15.53 -17.42 4.83
CA PRO A 381 16.64 -16.97 5.66
C PRO A 381 16.16 -16.60 7.07
N ILE A 382 17.08 -16.69 8.04
CA ILE A 382 16.84 -16.33 9.43
C ILE A 382 17.61 -15.07 9.81
N ILE A 383 17.03 -14.23 10.66
CA ILE A 383 17.66 -12.99 11.16
C ILE A 383 17.99 -13.19 12.64
N PHE A 384 19.19 -12.79 13.06
CA PHE A 384 19.58 -12.79 14.47
C PHE A 384 20.40 -11.53 14.80
N PRO A 385 20.17 -10.91 15.96
CA PRO A 385 21.00 -9.79 16.40
C PRO A 385 22.34 -10.30 16.92
N ALA A 386 23.40 -9.50 16.70
CA ALA A 386 24.52 -9.50 17.63
C ALA A 386 24.29 -8.36 18.62
N ASP A 387 24.31 -8.67 19.92
CA ASP A 387 24.41 -7.74 21.06
C ASP A 387 23.98 -6.28 20.79
N LEU A 388 22.67 -6.05 20.65
CA LEU A 388 22.13 -4.71 20.37
C LEU A 388 21.96 -3.89 21.65
N CYS A 389 22.47 -2.66 21.63
CA CYS A 389 22.13 -1.67 22.63
C CYS A 389 20.73 -1.09 22.34
N LEU A 390 19.75 -1.42 23.19
CA LEU A 390 18.37 -0.95 22.98
C LEU A 390 18.18 0.49 23.46
N ASP A 391 18.96 0.97 24.43
CA ASP A 391 18.90 2.36 24.88
C ASP A 391 19.91 3.21 24.09
N VAL A 392 19.42 4.27 23.43
CA VAL A 392 20.26 5.14 22.59
C VAL A 392 20.11 6.60 23.01
N GLN A 393 21.20 7.36 22.92
CA GLN A 393 21.22 8.74 23.39
C GLN A 393 20.97 9.73 22.25
N VAL A 394 20.15 10.76 22.53
CA VAL A 394 19.95 11.87 21.59
C VAL A 394 21.27 12.56 21.25
N GLY A 395 21.49 12.81 19.96
CA GLY A 395 22.65 13.50 19.42
C GLY A 395 23.92 12.65 19.32
N VAL A 396 23.90 11.39 19.76
CA VAL A 396 25.04 10.47 19.67
C VAL A 396 24.86 9.51 18.50
N VAL A 397 25.87 9.42 17.63
CA VAL A 397 25.86 8.45 16.52
C VAL A 397 26.02 7.05 17.07
N THR A 398 25.05 6.19 16.78
CA THR A 398 25.04 4.77 17.16
C THR A 398 25.16 3.93 15.90
N ASN A 399 26.04 2.92 15.96
CA ASN A 399 26.18 1.93 14.91
C ASN A 399 25.89 0.54 15.49
N PHE A 400 25.15 -0.27 14.75
CA PHE A 400 24.91 -1.67 15.12
C PHE A 400 24.76 -2.55 13.89
N GLU A 401 24.98 -3.84 14.07
CA GLU A 401 24.92 -4.83 13.01
C GLU A 401 23.79 -5.81 13.26
N ILE A 402 23.04 -6.12 12.20
CA ILE A 402 22.10 -7.22 12.21
C ILE A 402 22.60 -8.29 11.25
N TYR A 403 22.61 -9.52 11.71
CA TYR A 403 23.09 -10.68 10.96
C TYR A 403 21.90 -11.46 10.42
N ALA A 404 22.10 -12.06 9.26
CA ALA A 404 21.17 -12.98 8.66
C ALA A 404 21.92 -14.19 8.09
N GLU A 405 21.30 -15.35 8.14
CA GLU A 405 21.85 -16.62 7.63
C GLU A 405 20.93 -17.20 6.57
N THR A 406 21.52 -17.61 5.44
CA THR A 406 20.87 -18.46 4.46
C THR A 406 20.94 -19.91 4.94
N LEU A 407 19.79 -20.59 4.96
CA LEU A 407 19.70 -22.02 5.30
C LEU A 407 19.95 -22.91 4.07
N CYS A 408 20.21 -22.29 2.92
CA CYS A 408 20.56 -22.94 1.67
C CYS A 408 22.08 -23.08 1.54
N ASP A 409 22.51 -23.92 0.59
CA ASP A 409 23.90 -23.93 0.15
C ASP A 409 24.27 -22.51 -0.38
N PRO A 410 25.36 -21.88 0.09
CA PRO A 410 25.77 -20.55 -0.34
C PRO A 410 26.15 -20.50 -1.83
N ASP A 411 26.42 -21.63 -2.49
CA ASP A 411 26.60 -21.67 -3.95
C ASP A 411 25.26 -21.63 -4.71
N ILE A 412 24.13 -21.85 -4.02
CA ILE A 412 22.78 -21.90 -4.61
C ILE A 412 21.98 -20.61 -4.34
N SER A 413 21.99 -20.12 -3.09
CA SER A 413 21.18 -18.97 -2.69
C SER A 413 21.86 -18.14 -1.61
N ASN A 414 22.12 -16.87 -1.91
CA ASN A 414 22.75 -15.90 -1.02
C ASN A 414 21.79 -14.81 -0.59
N ILE A 415 22.07 -14.17 0.55
CA ILE A 415 21.35 -12.96 0.97
C ILE A 415 21.77 -11.81 0.06
N ASP A 416 20.80 -11.21 -0.62
CA ASP A 416 21.02 -10.18 -1.65
C ASP A 416 20.54 -8.80 -1.18
N SER A 417 19.44 -8.74 -0.42
CA SER A 417 18.88 -7.45 -0.01
C SER A 417 18.20 -7.46 1.35
N ILE A 418 18.06 -6.24 1.90
CA ILE A 418 17.28 -5.94 3.09
C ILE A 418 16.24 -4.88 2.76
N VAL A 419 15.05 -5.04 3.34
CA VAL A 419 14.03 -4.00 3.31
C VAL A 419 13.65 -3.62 4.73
N VAL A 420 13.80 -2.34 5.03
CA VAL A 420 13.31 -1.75 6.28
C VAL A 420 11.81 -1.49 6.15
N THR A 421 11.01 -2.23 6.92
CA THR A 421 9.54 -2.19 6.91
C THR A 421 8.97 -1.14 7.87
N SER A 422 9.66 -0.87 8.99
CA SER A 422 9.37 0.22 9.93
C SER A 422 10.61 1.10 10.05
N VAL A 423 10.52 2.32 9.55
CA VAL A 423 11.66 3.22 9.39
C VAL A 423 11.75 4.15 10.58
N ILE A 424 12.94 4.23 11.17
CA ILE A 424 13.31 5.27 12.12
C ILE A 424 13.91 6.44 11.34
N ALA A 425 13.33 7.64 11.47
CA ALA A 425 13.79 8.81 10.73
C ALA A 425 15.28 9.09 11.01
N GLY A 426 16.05 9.32 9.93
CA GLY A 426 17.49 9.60 9.99
C GLY A 426 18.38 8.37 10.19
N MET A 427 17.82 7.16 10.21
CA MET A 427 18.59 5.91 10.22
C MET A 427 18.98 5.51 8.79
N ASN A 428 20.25 5.25 8.57
CA ASN A 428 20.79 4.74 7.31
C ASN A 428 21.22 3.28 7.45
N VAL A 429 21.18 2.54 6.35
CA VAL A 429 21.61 1.13 6.26
C VAL A 429 22.66 0.98 5.16
N SER A 430 23.67 0.15 5.39
CA SER A 430 24.67 -0.22 4.39
C SER A 430 24.10 -1.19 3.35
N ASP A 431 24.85 -1.42 2.28
CA ASP A 431 24.62 -2.58 1.41
C ASP A 431 24.85 -3.90 2.18
N VAL A 432 24.38 -5.03 1.61
CA VAL A 432 24.67 -6.38 2.11
C VAL A 432 26.18 -6.60 2.16
N ILE A 433 26.68 -7.18 3.25
CA ILE A 433 28.06 -7.64 3.34
C ILE A 433 28.07 -9.12 3.76
N THR A 434 28.64 -9.98 2.93
CA THR A 434 28.86 -11.39 3.28
C THR A 434 29.98 -11.52 4.30
N SER A 435 29.77 -12.33 5.33
CA SER A 435 30.76 -12.59 6.37
C SER A 435 32.00 -13.28 5.78
N PRO A 436 33.22 -12.80 6.10
CA PRO A 436 34.44 -13.43 5.62
C PRO A 436 34.73 -14.78 6.30
N VAL A 437 34.02 -15.10 7.40
CA VAL A 437 34.22 -16.32 8.19
C VAL A 437 33.23 -17.41 7.81
N ASN A 438 32.01 -17.05 7.42
CA ASN A 438 30.98 -17.99 7.01
C ASN A 438 30.18 -17.40 5.84
N ALA A 439 30.29 -18.02 4.67
CA ALA A 439 29.62 -17.58 3.44
C ALA A 439 28.08 -17.63 3.54
N SER A 440 27.52 -18.45 4.44
CA SER A 440 26.09 -18.50 4.69
C SER A 440 25.57 -17.32 5.53
N ILE A 441 26.45 -16.50 6.11
CA ILE A 441 26.08 -15.37 6.96
C ILE A 441 26.37 -14.06 6.24
N SER A 442 25.39 -13.17 6.22
CA SER A 442 25.55 -11.78 5.80
C SER A 442 25.14 -10.83 6.92
N TYR A 443 25.64 -9.60 6.90
CA TYR A 443 25.27 -8.57 7.87
C TYR A 443 25.03 -7.22 7.22
N PHE A 444 24.31 -6.39 7.97
CA PHE A 444 23.94 -5.02 7.60
C PHE A 444 24.35 -4.08 8.72
N THR A 445 25.04 -3.00 8.36
CA THR A 445 25.41 -1.95 9.32
C THR A 445 24.36 -0.85 9.29
N PHE A 446 23.77 -0.58 10.44
CA PHE A 446 22.85 0.54 10.65
C PHE A 446 23.58 1.68 11.33
N THR A 447 23.40 2.90 10.84
CA THR A 447 23.95 4.12 11.42
C THR A 447 22.81 5.09 11.72
N TRP A 448 22.73 5.58 12.95
CA TRP A 448 21.66 6.48 13.38
C TRP A 448 22.12 7.49 14.43
N GLN A 449 21.66 8.74 14.30
CA GLN A 449 21.84 9.80 15.29
C GLN A 449 20.45 10.30 15.76
N PRO A 450 19.92 9.79 16.88
CA PRO A 450 18.59 10.16 17.35
C PRO A 450 18.46 11.65 17.63
N GLN A 451 17.30 12.23 17.32
CA GLN A 451 16.98 13.64 17.53
C GLN A 451 16.06 13.83 18.75
N MET A 452 15.98 15.06 19.28
CA MET A 452 15.16 15.38 20.47
C MET A 452 13.67 15.06 20.27
N ASN A 453 13.17 15.17 19.04
CA ASN A 453 11.78 14.83 18.69
C ASN A 453 11.54 13.32 18.55
N GLN A 454 12.56 12.47 18.78
CA GLN A 454 12.47 11.02 18.73
C GLN A 454 12.58 10.36 20.12
N LEU A 455 12.53 11.15 21.20
CA LEU A 455 12.55 10.63 22.58
C LEU A 455 11.46 9.57 22.80
N GLY A 456 11.79 8.52 23.56
CA GLY A 456 10.92 7.37 23.79
C GLY A 456 11.17 6.22 22.84
N SER A 457 10.21 5.30 22.74
CA SER A 457 10.37 4.06 21.96
C SER A 457 10.30 4.31 20.45
N GLN A 458 11.30 3.79 19.74
CA GLN A 458 11.44 3.84 18.29
C GLN A 458 11.59 2.41 17.77
N GLN A 459 10.75 1.99 16.82
CA GLN A 459 10.75 0.62 16.32
C GLN A 459 11.39 0.53 14.94
N LEU A 460 12.37 -0.35 14.81
CA LEU A 460 12.95 -0.79 13.54
C LEU A 460 12.39 -2.16 13.22
N CYS A 461 11.88 -2.36 12.00
CA CYS A 461 11.52 -3.69 11.52
C CYS A 461 12.15 -3.93 10.16
N ILE A 462 12.66 -5.13 9.92
CA ILE A 462 13.37 -5.50 8.70
C ILE A 462 12.94 -6.86 8.17
N VAL A 463 13.09 -7.06 6.87
CA VAL A 463 12.96 -8.35 6.19
C VAL A 463 14.17 -8.49 5.27
N VAL A 464 14.80 -9.66 5.26
CA VAL A 464 15.92 -9.96 4.37
C VAL A 464 15.45 -10.87 3.24
N TYR A 465 16.05 -10.71 2.07
CA TYR A 465 15.74 -11.46 0.86
C TYR A 465 16.98 -12.12 0.30
N THR A 466 16.80 -13.33 -0.22
CA THR A 466 17.81 -14.00 -1.03
C THR A 466 17.79 -13.51 -2.48
N ASP A 467 18.82 -13.85 -3.24
CA ASP A 467 18.88 -13.70 -4.70
C ASP A 467 17.78 -14.50 -5.43
N GLU A 468 17.33 -15.64 -4.86
CA GLU A 468 16.11 -16.36 -5.25
C GLU A 468 14.80 -15.68 -4.79
N GLN A 469 14.88 -14.47 -4.20
CA GLN A 469 13.76 -13.63 -3.76
C GLN A 469 12.93 -14.22 -2.60
N ILE A 470 13.53 -15.14 -1.83
CA ILE A 470 12.88 -15.73 -0.66
C ILE A 470 13.10 -14.82 0.54
N SER A 471 12.02 -14.48 1.22
CA SER A 471 12.03 -13.57 2.36
C SER A 471 12.10 -14.28 3.70
N SER A 472 12.77 -13.68 4.68
CA SER A 472 12.65 -14.06 6.09
C SER A 472 11.28 -13.71 6.66
N GLN A 473 10.99 -14.19 7.87
CA GLN A 473 9.99 -13.55 8.71
C GLN A 473 10.46 -12.12 9.09
N PRO A 474 9.54 -11.15 9.27
CA PRO A 474 9.90 -9.84 9.77
C PRO A 474 10.58 -9.91 11.13
N TYR A 475 11.69 -9.19 11.29
CA TYR A 475 12.40 -9.04 12.55
C TYR A 475 12.30 -7.60 13.03
N CYS A 476 11.79 -7.39 14.24
CA CYS A 476 11.56 -6.06 14.82
C CYS A 476 12.36 -5.86 16.11
N VAL A 477 12.96 -4.69 16.24
CA VAL A 477 13.71 -4.22 17.42
C VAL A 477 13.14 -2.88 17.87
N ILE A 478 12.98 -2.69 19.18
CA ILE A 478 12.55 -1.43 19.76
C ILE A 478 13.73 -0.80 20.48
N PHE A 479 14.10 0.41 20.04
CA PHE A 479 15.07 1.27 20.69
C PHE A 479 14.36 2.24 21.63
N ASN A 480 14.92 2.53 22.79
CA ASN A 480 14.47 3.62 23.65
C ASN A 480 15.44 4.79 23.53
N VAL A 481 14.95 5.90 22.97
CA VAL A 481 15.73 7.13 22.85
C VAL A 481 15.62 7.92 24.14
N VAL A 482 16.76 8.21 24.76
CA VAL A 482 16.85 8.95 26.02
C VAL A 482 17.70 10.20 25.88
N SER A 483 17.42 11.20 26.74
CA SER A 483 18.17 12.46 26.80
C SER A 483 19.41 12.37 27.71
N SER A 484 19.53 11.32 28.52
CA SER A 484 20.65 11.08 29.44
C SER A 484 21.75 10.22 28.83
N VAL A 485 22.94 10.26 29.42
CA VAL A 485 24.06 9.41 29.01
C VAL A 485 23.69 7.94 29.19
N VAL A 486 23.83 7.14 28.14
CA VAL A 486 23.67 5.69 28.17
C VAL A 486 25.04 5.04 28.18
N THR A 487 25.32 4.21 29.18
CA THR A 487 26.46 3.27 29.17
C THR A 487 25.94 1.88 28.84
N CYS A 488 26.09 1.47 27.59
CA CYS A 488 25.77 0.11 27.19
C CYS A 488 26.94 -0.82 27.56
N THR A 489 26.66 -1.84 28.36
CA THR A 489 27.65 -2.86 28.72
C THR A 489 27.28 -4.14 27.97
N ILE A 490 27.85 -4.33 26.78
CA ILE A 490 27.69 -5.58 26.03
C ILE A 490 28.44 -6.67 26.80
N THR A 491 27.71 -7.60 27.42
CA THR A 491 28.31 -8.72 28.14
C THR A 491 28.52 -9.86 27.15
N THR A 492 29.72 -9.96 26.58
CA THR A 492 30.10 -11.08 25.72
C THR A 492 30.14 -12.37 26.53
N THR A 493 29.06 -13.15 26.47
CA THR A 493 29.08 -14.51 27.00
C THR A 493 29.70 -15.41 25.94
N SER A 494 31.02 -15.56 25.98
CA SER A 494 31.73 -16.52 25.14
C SER A 494 31.42 -17.94 25.65
N THR A 495 30.37 -18.55 25.11
CA THR A 495 30.13 -19.98 25.31
C THR A 495 31.17 -20.75 24.50
N THR A 496 32.30 -21.06 25.12
CA THR A 496 33.31 -21.94 24.52
C THR A 496 32.77 -23.35 24.59
N THR A 497 32.11 -23.81 23.52
CA THR A 497 31.75 -25.23 23.37
C THR A 497 33.05 -25.99 23.12
N THR A 498 33.68 -26.47 24.19
CA THR A 498 34.84 -27.36 24.09
C THR A 498 34.34 -28.74 23.68
N THR A 499 34.36 -29.04 22.38
CA THR A 499 34.22 -30.41 21.86
C THR A 499 35.43 -31.21 22.33
N SER A 500 35.26 -31.98 23.40
CA SER A 500 36.22 -32.99 23.83
C SER A 500 35.89 -34.29 23.11
N GLU A 501 36.63 -34.59 22.04
CA GLU A 501 36.69 -35.94 21.47
C GLU A 501 37.21 -36.89 22.55
N THR A 502 36.30 -37.69 23.10
CA THR A 502 36.67 -38.78 24.01
C THR A 502 36.51 -40.09 23.24
N THR A 503 37.65 -40.64 22.83
CA THR A 503 37.79 -41.98 22.27
C THR A 503 37.27 -43.01 23.27
N THR A 504 36.12 -43.60 22.99
CA THR A 504 35.57 -44.74 23.74
C THR A 504 36.48 -45.96 23.59
N THR A 505 37.16 -46.32 24.67
CA THR A 505 37.54 -47.71 24.97
C THR A 505 37.01 -48.03 26.36
N GLY A 506 36.42 -49.21 26.51
CA GLY A 506 35.40 -49.50 27.52
C GLY A 506 35.86 -49.67 28.97
N ILE A 507 34.85 -50.05 29.77
CA ILE A 507 34.88 -50.78 31.05
C ILE A 507 34.58 -49.92 32.30
N THR A 508 33.30 -50.02 32.74
CA THR A 508 32.76 -50.12 34.12
C THR A 508 33.45 -49.41 35.29
N THR A 509 32.74 -48.49 35.98
CA THR A 509 32.03 -48.74 37.26
C THR A 509 31.42 -47.44 37.82
N SER A 510 30.31 -47.63 38.56
CA SER A 510 29.48 -46.64 39.24
C SER A 510 30.16 -45.87 40.38
N THR A 511 29.85 -44.58 40.55
CA THR A 511 29.45 -44.02 41.87
C THR A 511 28.82 -42.62 41.76
N SER A 512 27.73 -42.44 42.49
CA SER A 512 26.97 -41.21 42.72
C SER A 512 27.69 -40.24 43.66
N SER A 513 27.56 -38.93 43.46
CA SER A 513 27.60 -37.98 44.58
C SER A 513 26.72 -36.75 44.32
N THR A 514 26.00 -36.39 45.38
CA THR A 514 24.99 -35.34 45.50
C THR A 514 25.54 -34.28 46.45
N THR A 515 25.49 -32.98 46.11
CA THR A 515 25.63 -31.88 47.08
C THR A 515 24.96 -30.62 46.51
N THR A 516 23.76 -30.23 46.95
CA THR A 516 23.40 -29.38 48.11
C THR A 516 23.87 -27.92 47.99
N THR A 517 22.90 -27.04 47.78
CA THR A 517 23.02 -25.57 47.73
C THR A 517 22.81 -24.99 49.13
N THR A 518 23.73 -24.12 49.57
CA THR A 518 23.57 -23.33 50.81
C THR A 518 23.37 -21.88 50.44
N THR A 519 22.26 -21.31 50.89
CA THR A 519 21.94 -19.87 50.81
C THR A 519 22.37 -19.21 52.12
N THR A 520 23.06 -18.08 52.05
CA THR A 520 23.20 -17.17 53.18
C THR A 520 22.86 -15.75 52.74
N THR A 521 22.09 -15.12 53.62
CA THR A 521 21.42 -13.82 53.62
C THR A 521 22.29 -12.62 53.33
#